data_AF-A0A2M6P1F3-F1
#
_entry.id   AF-A0A2M6P1F3-F1
#
_cell.length_a   1.000
_cell.length_b   1.000
_cell.length_c   1.000
_cell.angle_alpha   90.00
_cell.angle_beta   90.00
_cell.angle_gamma   90.00
#
_symmetry.space_group_name_H-M   'P 1'
#
loop_
_entity.id
_entity.type
_entity.pdbx_description
1 polymer ?
#
loop_
_entity_poly.entity_id
_entity_poly.type
_entity_poly.pdbx_seq_one_letter_code
_entity_poly.pdbx_strand_id
1 'polypeptide(L)'
;MLTKQKKKRIIKKFQLHEGDTGSSEVQIAILTTEINELAGHLKVHHKDHSSRRGLLKKVGERRRLLRYLQKENSTSYEALVIELKLKQARALEKKKLSRKKVRKSDPVVNKTDDTKDETIK
;
A
#
# COMPACT_ATOMS: atom_id res chain seq x y z
N MET A 1 -9.86 -15.34 16.68
CA MET A 1 -9.15 -14.15 17.20
C MET A 1 -7.65 -14.40 17.03
N LEU A 2 -6.84 -13.37 16.74
CA LEU A 2 -5.40 -13.58 16.55
C LEU A 2 -4.73 -13.98 17.87
N THR A 3 -3.84 -14.98 17.83
CA THR A 3 -3.06 -15.34 19.02
C THR A 3 -2.09 -14.22 19.38
N LYS A 4 -1.81 -14.05 20.69
CA LYS A 4 -0.86 -13.03 21.18
C LYS A 4 0.49 -13.10 20.47
N GLN A 5 0.97 -14.32 20.21
CA GLN A 5 2.24 -14.56 19.50
C GLN A 5 2.19 -14.08 18.04
N LYS A 6 1.13 -14.42 17.28
CA LYS A 6 0.96 -13.94 15.90
C LYS A 6 0.90 -12.41 15.86
N LYS A 7 0.13 -11.80 16.76
CA LYS A 7 0.01 -10.34 16.85
C LYS A 7 1.36 -9.67 17.12
N LYS A 8 2.15 -10.18 18.08
CA LYS A 8 3.51 -9.68 18.36
C LYS A 8 4.45 -9.78 17.15
N ARG A 9 4.39 -10.89 16.39
CA ARG A 9 5.20 -11.05 15.17
C ARG A 9 4.85 -10.02 14.11
N ILE A 10 3.56 -9.74 13.92
CA ILE A 10 3.10 -8.73 12.96
C ILE A 10 3.55 -7.33 13.40
N ILE A 11 3.37 -6.98 14.68
CA ILE A 11 3.82 -5.69 15.22
C ILE A 11 5.31 -5.50 14.95
N LYS A 12 6.15 -6.46 15.37
CA LYS A 12 7.61 -6.39 15.15
C LYS A 12 8.00 -6.21 13.68
N LYS A 13 7.20 -6.73 12.75
CA LYS A 13 7.49 -6.65 11.32
C LYS A 13 7.15 -5.28 10.72
N PHE A 14 6.10 -4.63 11.19
CA PHE A 14 5.55 -3.41 10.59
C PHE A 14 5.73 -2.16 11.48
N GLN A 15 6.32 -2.29 12.66
CA GLN A 15 6.64 -1.19 13.56
C GLN A 15 7.62 -0.20 12.91
N LEU A 16 7.39 1.10 13.08
CA LEU A 16 8.30 2.13 12.59
C LEU A 16 9.50 2.35 13.52
N HIS A 17 9.26 2.16 14.82
CA HIS A 17 10.28 2.24 15.86
C HIS A 17 9.99 1.18 16.93
N GLU A 18 10.94 0.98 17.84
CA GLU A 18 10.73 0.07 18.96
C GLU A 18 9.55 0.51 19.82
N GLY A 19 8.65 -0.42 20.14
CA GLY A 19 7.44 -0.15 20.93
C GLY A 19 6.26 0.43 20.16
N ASP A 20 6.38 0.66 18.84
CA ASP A 20 5.26 1.14 18.04
C ASP A 20 4.17 0.07 17.89
N THR A 21 3.03 0.32 18.54
CA THR A 21 1.82 -0.50 18.42
C THR A 21 0.66 0.23 17.74
N GLY A 22 0.83 1.53 17.47
CA GLY A 22 -0.24 2.47 17.17
C GLY A 22 -0.20 3.05 15.75
N SER A 23 0.91 2.89 15.03
CA SER A 23 1.03 3.38 13.67
C SER A 23 -0.02 2.78 12.74
N SER A 24 -0.34 3.53 11.68
CA SER A 24 -1.32 3.11 10.69
C SER A 24 -0.86 1.82 10.01
N GLU A 25 0.44 1.67 9.77
CA GLU A 25 1.10 0.52 9.18
C GLU A 25 0.86 -0.76 10.00
N VAL A 26 1.14 -0.70 11.31
CA VAL A 26 0.92 -1.84 12.23
C VAL A 26 -0.56 -2.21 12.30
N GLN A 27 -1.45 -1.22 12.45
CA GLN A 27 -2.90 -1.45 12.53
C GLN A 27 -3.44 -2.09 11.24
N ILE A 28 -3.04 -1.59 10.07
CA ILE A 28 -3.44 -2.12 8.76
C ILE A 28 -2.96 -3.57 8.59
N ALA A 29 -1.74 -3.89 9.02
CA ALA A 29 -1.18 -5.23 8.95
C ALA A 29 -1.95 -6.24 9.83
N ILE A 30 -2.29 -5.84 11.06
CA ILE A 30 -3.11 -6.64 11.98
C ILE A 30 -4.50 -6.87 11.37
N LEU A 31 -5.19 -5.81 10.96
CA LEU A 31 -6.52 -5.90 10.35
C LEU A 31 -6.52 -6.79 9.10
N THR A 32 -5.47 -6.70 8.29
CA THR A 32 -5.32 -7.53 7.08
C THR A 32 -5.24 -9.01 7.43
N THR A 33 -4.47 -9.37 8.46
CA THR A 33 -4.35 -10.77 8.90
C THR A 33 -5.68 -11.28 9.44
N GLU A 34 -6.36 -10.49 10.27
CA GLU A 34 -7.67 -10.85 10.81
C GLU A 34 -8.75 -11.00 9.74
N ILE A 35 -8.75 -10.11 8.73
CA ILE A 35 -9.65 -10.18 7.58
C ILE A 35 -9.42 -11.48 6.81
N ASN A 36 -8.15 -11.88 6.60
CA ASN A 36 -7.83 -13.10 5.86
C ASN A 36 -8.27 -14.37 6.62
N GLU A 37 -8.01 -14.45 7.94
CA GLU A 37 -8.46 -15.58 8.76
C GLU A 37 -10.00 -15.65 8.80
N LEU A 38 -10.68 -14.52 8.98
CA LEU A 38 -12.15 -14.47 9.04
C LEU A 38 -12.80 -14.76 7.69
N ALA A 39 -12.20 -14.29 6.59
CA ALA A 39 -12.65 -14.63 5.24
C ALA A 39 -12.50 -16.13 4.98
N GLY A 40 -11.44 -16.78 5.46
CA GLY A 40 -11.28 -18.23 5.40
C GLY A 40 -12.37 -18.97 6.16
N HIS A 41 -12.67 -18.54 7.39
CA HIS A 41 -13.75 -19.12 8.21
C HIS A 41 -15.13 -19.03 7.52
N LEU A 42 -15.47 -17.87 6.94
CA LEU A 42 -16.76 -17.65 6.27
C LEU A 42 -16.93 -18.40 4.94
N LYS A 43 -15.82 -18.92 4.36
CA LYS A 43 -15.90 -19.85 3.23
C LYS A 43 -16.43 -21.22 3.64
N VAL A 44 -16.28 -21.61 4.89
CA VAL A 44 -16.83 -22.86 5.43
C VAL A 44 -18.21 -22.61 6.04
N HIS A 45 -18.38 -21.48 6.74
CA HIS A 45 -19.61 -21.14 7.45
C HIS A 45 -20.38 -20.02 6.76
N HIS A 46 -21.07 -20.36 5.67
CA HIS A 46 -21.75 -19.36 4.83
C HIS A 46 -22.90 -18.61 5.52
N LYS A 47 -23.58 -19.29 6.47
CA LYS A 47 -24.74 -18.77 7.22
C LYS A 47 -24.36 -17.90 8.44
N ASP A 48 -23.07 -17.73 8.74
CA ASP A 48 -22.65 -16.83 9.82
C ASP A 48 -22.68 -15.36 9.37
N HIS A 49 -23.87 -14.76 9.47
CA HIS A 49 -24.12 -13.37 9.10
C HIS A 49 -23.50 -12.38 10.09
N SER A 50 -23.40 -12.75 11.38
CA SER A 50 -22.82 -11.91 12.43
C SER A 50 -21.33 -11.69 12.20
N SER A 51 -20.58 -12.76 11.93
CA SER A 51 -19.16 -12.69 11.59
C SER A 51 -18.94 -11.96 10.26
N ARG A 52 -19.82 -12.14 9.27
CA ARG A 52 -19.76 -11.39 8.00
C ARG A 52 -19.91 -9.89 8.22
N ARG A 53 -20.83 -9.46 9.09
CA ARG A 53 -20.95 -8.05 9.48
C ARG A 53 -19.68 -7.55 10.16
N GLY A 54 -19.08 -8.34 11.06
CA GLY A 54 -17.79 -8.04 11.68
C GLY A 54 -16.66 -7.89 10.66
N LEU A 55 -16.60 -8.77 9.65
CA LEU A 55 -15.64 -8.69 8.55
C LEU A 55 -15.78 -7.38 7.77
N LEU A 56 -17.00 -6.99 7.42
CA LEU A 56 -17.26 -5.74 6.68
C LEU A 56 -16.81 -4.51 7.47
N LYS A 57 -17.03 -4.49 8.79
CA LYS A 57 -16.53 -3.41 9.67
C LYS A 57 -15.01 -3.31 9.61
N LYS A 58 -14.29 -4.42 9.77
CA LYS A 58 -12.81 -4.47 9.69
C LYS A 58 -12.29 -4.01 8.32
N VAL A 59 -12.95 -4.42 7.24
CA VAL A 59 -12.61 -3.97 5.88
C VAL A 59 -12.79 -2.45 5.73
N GLY A 60 -13.88 -1.90 6.27
CA GLY A 60 -14.15 -0.46 6.27
C GLY A 60 -13.10 0.34 7.04
N GLU A 61 -12.76 -0.13 8.24
CA GLU A 61 -11.73 0.46 9.10
C GLU A 61 -10.36 0.47 8.42
N ARG A 62 -9.92 -0.69 7.90
CA ARG A 62 -8.67 -0.79 7.12
C ARG A 62 -8.65 0.18 5.94
N ARG A 63 -9.80 0.33 5.23
CA ARG A 63 -9.90 1.26 4.10
C ARG A 63 -9.76 2.72 4.56
N ARG A 64 -10.24 3.08 5.74
CA ARG A 64 -10.06 4.42 6.32
C ARG A 64 -8.60 4.67 6.66
N LEU A 65 -7.93 3.74 7.34
CA LEU A 65 -6.51 3.85 7.67
C LEU A 65 -5.63 3.94 6.44
N LEU A 66 -5.89 3.14 5.40
CA LEU A 66 -5.16 3.22 4.12
C LEU A 66 -5.29 4.58 3.45
N ARG A 67 -6.49 5.19 3.47
CA ARG A 67 -6.68 6.55 2.92
C ARG A 67 -5.93 7.60 3.73
N TYR A 68 -5.92 7.46 5.05
CA TYR A 68 -5.16 8.35 5.92
C TYR A 68 -3.66 8.23 5.63
N LEU A 69 -3.11 7.02 5.65
CA LEU A 69 -1.69 6.76 5.36
C LEU A 69 -1.30 7.27 3.95
N GLN A 70 -2.17 7.11 2.96
CA GLN A 70 -1.93 7.63 1.62
C GLN A 70 -1.79 9.17 1.58
N LYS A 71 -2.55 9.88 2.42
CA LYS A 71 -2.52 11.35 2.51
C LYS A 71 -1.26 11.82 3.26
N GLU A 72 -0.93 11.17 4.37
CA GLU A 72 0.21 11.57 5.21
C GLU A 72 1.55 11.15 4.62
N ASN A 73 1.66 9.91 4.15
CA ASN A 73 2.89 9.35 3.60
C ASN A 73 2.60 8.38 2.43
N SER A 74 2.64 8.92 1.21
CA SER A 74 2.40 8.13 0.01
C SER A 74 3.45 7.03 -0.20
N THR A 75 4.70 7.22 0.25
CA THR A 75 5.76 6.21 0.09
C THR A 75 5.50 5.00 0.99
N SER A 76 5.20 5.22 2.28
CA SER A 76 4.81 4.16 3.21
C SER A 76 3.54 3.45 2.75
N TYR A 77 2.56 4.19 2.24
CA TYR A 77 1.36 3.61 1.65
C TYR A 77 1.67 2.65 0.50
N GLU A 78 2.49 3.07 -0.47
CA GLU A 78 2.86 2.23 -1.60
C GLU A 78 3.59 0.96 -1.17
N ALA A 79 4.58 1.09 -0.27
CA ALA A 79 5.34 -0.03 0.26
C ALA A 79 4.42 -1.04 0.98
N LEU A 80 3.57 -0.54 1.88
CA LEU A 80 2.66 -1.37 2.68
C LEU A 80 1.64 -2.11 1.81
N VAL A 81 1.07 -1.43 0.81
CA VAL A 81 0.06 -2.01 -0.09
C VAL A 81 0.66 -3.13 -0.94
N ILE A 82 1.91 -2.98 -1.40
CA ILE A 82 2.65 -4.01 -2.13
C ILE A 82 2.94 -5.20 -1.21
N GLU A 83 3.49 -4.94 -0.02
CA GLU A 83 3.88 -5.98 0.92
C GLU A 83 2.68 -6.82 1.40
N LEU A 84 1.56 -6.16 1.68
CA LEU A 84 0.31 -6.83 2.09
C LEU A 84 -0.51 -7.36 0.91
N LYS A 85 -0.02 -7.21 -0.34
CA LYS A 85 -0.66 -7.68 -1.58
C LYS A 85 -2.13 -7.25 -1.70
N LEU A 86 -2.43 -6.01 -1.32
CA LEU A 86 -3.79 -5.50 -1.33
C LEU A 86 -4.25 -5.19 -2.76
N LYS A 87 -5.57 -5.16 -2.99
CA LYS A 87 -6.15 -4.94 -4.33
C LYS A 87 -5.66 -3.64 -5.00
N GLN A 88 -5.36 -2.62 -4.19
CA GLN A 88 -4.84 -1.32 -4.64
C GLN A 88 -3.45 -1.44 -5.28
N ALA A 89 -2.65 -2.45 -4.93
CA ALA A 89 -1.30 -2.67 -5.49
C ALA A 89 -1.34 -2.81 -7.01
N ARG A 90 -2.31 -3.58 -7.52
CA ARG A 90 -2.49 -3.81 -8.96
C ARG A 90 -2.81 -2.52 -9.72
N ALA A 91 -3.52 -1.58 -9.09
CA ALA A 91 -3.83 -0.29 -9.69
C ALA A 91 -2.59 0.61 -9.75
N LEU A 92 -1.74 0.56 -8.72
CA LEU A 92 -0.47 1.29 -8.68
C LEU A 92 0.50 0.80 -9.76
N GLU A 93 0.67 -0.52 -9.90
CA GLU A 93 1.53 -1.12 -10.94
C GLU A 93 1.08 -0.73 -12.35
N LYS A 94 -0.23 -0.80 -12.64
CA LYS A 94 -0.81 -0.36 -13.92
C LYS A 94 -0.54 1.12 -14.19
N LYS A 95 -0.67 1.99 -13.18
CA LYS A 95 -0.40 3.43 -13.29
C LYS A 95 1.08 3.74 -13.51
N LYS A 96 1.98 2.99 -12.86
CA LYS A 96 3.44 3.10 -13.09
C LYS A 96 3.80 2.67 -14.52
N LEU A 97 3.19 1.58 -15.01
CA LEU A 97 3.39 1.09 -16.38
C LEU A 97 2.89 2.09 -17.44
N SER A 98 1.72 2.70 -17.24
CA SER A 98 1.22 3.73 -18.18
C SER A 98 2.08 4.99 -18.19
N ARG A 99 2.51 5.48 -17.02
CA ARG A 99 3.45 6.62 -16.91
C ARG A 99 4.79 6.37 -17.61
N LYS A 100 5.31 5.13 -17.52
CA LYS A 100 6.56 4.73 -18.21
C LYS A 100 6.40 4.65 -19.73
N LYS A 101 5.19 4.36 -20.22
CA LYS A 101 4.88 4.31 -21.66
C LYS A 101 4.81 5.71 -22.28
N VAL A 102 4.27 6.70 -21.57
CA VAL A 102 4.19 8.11 -22.04
C VAL A 102 5.59 8.75 -22.16
N ARG A 103 6.47 8.53 -21.18
CA ARG A 103 7.84 9.10 -21.21
C ARG A 103 8.75 8.56 -22.32
N LYS A 104 8.39 7.43 -22.95
CA LYS A 104 9.16 6.84 -24.07
C LYS A 104 8.71 7.34 -25.44
N SER A 105 7.58 8.05 -25.54
CA SER A 105 7.03 8.55 -26.81
C SER A 105 7.35 10.03 -27.08
N ASP A 106 7.97 10.74 -26.16
CA ASP A 106 8.40 12.12 -26.39
C ASP A 106 9.75 12.09 -27.13
N PRO A 107 9.84 12.57 -28.39
CA PRO A 107 11.14 12.76 -29.02
C PRO A 107 11.85 13.86 -28.24
N VAL A 108 13.03 13.55 -27.71
CA VAL A 108 13.96 14.55 -27.19
C VAL A 108 14.30 15.45 -28.38
N VAL A 109 13.65 16.61 -28.46
CA VAL A 109 14.09 17.68 -29.34
C VAL A 109 15.41 18.19 -28.76
N ASN A 110 16.51 17.62 -29.22
CA ASN A 110 17.83 18.19 -29.03
C ASN A 110 17.84 19.53 -29.76
N LYS A 111 17.60 20.62 -29.04
CA LYS A 111 18.06 21.93 -29.45
C LYS A 111 19.56 21.94 -29.22
N THR A 112 20.33 21.84 -30.29
CA THR A 112 21.73 22.28 -30.29
C THR A 112 21.70 23.79 -30.07
N ASP A 113 22.00 24.21 -28.85
CA ASP A 113 22.31 25.60 -28.53
C ASP A 113 23.70 25.91 -29.11
N ASP A 114 23.74 26.32 -30.38
CA ASP A 114 24.92 26.99 -30.94
C ASP A 114 24.87 28.47 -30.51
N THR A 115 25.40 28.75 -29.32
CA THR A 115 25.88 30.10 -28.98
C THR A 115 27.25 29.99 -28.34
N LYS A 116 28.30 30.36 -29.10
CA LYS A 116 29.07 31.61 -28.87
C LYS A 116 30.37 31.61 -29.69
N ASP A 117 30.54 32.71 -30.40
CA ASP A 117 31.79 33.36 -30.76
C ASP A 117 32.96 33.04 -29.83
N GLU A 118 34.10 32.67 -30.41
CA GLU A 118 35.42 33.17 -29.99
C GLU A 118 36.27 33.53 -31.21
N THR A 119 36.48 34.84 -31.32
CA THR A 119 37.47 35.63 -32.03
C THR A 119 38.87 34.98 -32.11
N ILE A 120 39.60 35.23 -33.21
CA ILE A 120 41.03 35.68 -33.30
C ILE A 120 41.67 35.20 -34.61
N LYS A 121 41.70 36.06 -35.63
CA LYS A 121 42.91 36.68 -36.20
C LYS A 121 42.55 37.72 -37.25
#